data_AF-A0A8I0GZT5-F1
#
_entry.id   AF-A0A8I0GZT5-F1
#
_cell.length_a   1.000
_cell.length_b   1.000
_cell.length_c   1.000
_cell.angle_alpha   90.00
_cell.angle_beta   90.00
_cell.angle_gamma   90.00
#
_symmetry.space_group_name_H-M   'P 1'
#
loop_
_entity.id
_entity.type
_entity.pdbx_description
1 polymer ?
#
loop_
_entity_poly.entity_id
_entity_poly.type
_entity_poly.pdbx_seq_one_letter_code
_entity_poly.pdbx_strand_id
1 'polypeptide(L)'
;MVIPWIWLAGLVAVMALSAALTGCARRYALRRNLMDQPGERRSHGVATPRGGGIAIVATLLLACLAAALIWPSAVKALLVFAIGLGMVAGIGWWDDHHPLPALRRLLVHLVAS
;
A
#
# COMPACT_ATOMS: atom_id res chain seq x y z
N MET A 1 24.03 7.62 20.22
CA MET A 1 23.74 6.24 19.78
C MET A 1 22.23 6.02 19.86
N VAL A 2 21.54 5.89 18.73
CA VAL A 2 20.14 5.43 18.77
C VAL A 2 20.16 3.97 19.16
N ILE A 3 19.33 3.60 20.11
CA ILE A 3 19.44 2.31 20.77
C ILE A 3 18.75 1.21 19.94
N PRO A 4 19.40 0.06 19.68
CA PRO A 4 18.94 -0.92 18.67
C PRO A 4 17.50 -1.41 18.86
N TRP A 5 17.02 -1.48 20.10
CA TRP A 5 15.65 -1.90 20.41
C TRP A 5 14.58 -0.95 19.90
N ILE A 6 14.88 0.34 19.70
CA ILE A 6 13.93 1.31 19.14
C ILE A 6 13.61 0.94 17.68
N TRP A 7 14.63 0.54 16.91
CA TRP A 7 14.44 0.09 15.54
C TRP A 7 13.67 -1.22 15.45
N LEU A 8 13.97 -2.17 16.35
CA LEU A 8 13.23 -3.42 16.45
C LEU A 8 11.75 -3.16 16.80
N ALA A 9 11.49 -2.31 17.79
CA ALA A 9 10.14 -1.93 18.18
C ALA A 9 9.39 -1.23 17.03
N GLY A 10 10.05 -0.34 16.30
CA GLY A 10 9.49 0.30 15.11
C GLY A 10 9.11 -0.72 14.02
N LEU A 11 9.98 -1.69 13.74
CA LEU A 11 9.70 -2.76 12.76
C LEU A 11 8.50 -3.61 13.19
N VAL A 12 8.46 -4.02 14.46
CA VAL A 12 7.34 -4.80 15.02
C VAL A 12 6.04 -4.00 14.97
N ALA A 13 6.09 -2.70 15.28
CA ALA A 13 4.92 -1.82 15.21
C ALA A 13 4.39 -1.68 13.78
N VAL A 14 5.26 -1.46 12.80
CA VAL A 14 4.89 -1.37 11.36
C VAL A 14 4.31 -2.70 10.88
N MET A 15 4.91 -3.83 11.26
CA MET A 15 4.40 -5.16 10.92
C MET A 15 3.01 -5.42 11.52
N ALA A 16 2.82 -5.11 12.81
CA ALA A 16 1.54 -5.27 13.49
C ALA A 16 0.45 -4.36 12.88
N LEU A 17 0.79 -3.11 12.57
CA LEU A 17 -0.11 -2.16 11.92
C LEU A 17 -0.53 -2.65 10.54
N SER A 18 0.43 -3.10 9.72
CA SER A 18 0.14 -3.66 8.39
C SER A 18 -0.75 -4.90 8.45
N ALA A 19 -0.49 -5.81 9.40
CA ALA A 19 -1.31 -7.00 9.61
C ALA A 19 -2.76 -6.64 10.01
N ALA A 20 -2.92 -5.69 10.94
CA ALA A 20 -4.23 -5.20 11.38
C ALA A 20 -5.00 -4.54 10.21
N LEU A 21 -4.35 -3.64 9.47
CA LEU A 21 -4.93 -2.98 8.31
C LEU A 21 -5.27 -3.95 7.20
N THR A 22 -4.47 -5.01 6.99
CA THR A 22 -4.78 -6.07 6.02
C THR A 22 -6.04 -6.83 6.44
N GLY A 23 -6.23 -7.10 7.73
CA GLY A 23 -7.48 -7.67 8.26
C GLY A 23 -8.69 -6.77 7.97
N CYS A 24 -8.54 -5.45 8.15
CA CYS A 24 -9.58 -4.47 7.81
C CYS A 24 -9.86 -4.41 6.30
N ALA A 25 -8.82 -4.36 5.46
CA ALA A 25 -8.93 -4.36 4.01
C ALA A 25 -9.62 -5.63 3.48
N ARG A 26 -9.30 -6.80 4.06
CA ARG A 26 -9.99 -8.05 3.75
C ARG A 26 -11.48 -7.98 4.09
N ARG A 27 -11.84 -7.47 5.28
CA ARG A 27 -13.25 -7.28 5.67
C ARG A 27 -13.97 -6.32 4.73
N TYR A 28 -13.30 -5.24 4.33
CA TYR A 28 -13.82 -4.28 3.35
C TYR A 28 -14.08 -4.95 2.00
N ALA A 29 -13.11 -5.68 1.45
CA ALA A 29 -13.21 -6.36 0.17
C ALA A 29 -14.38 -7.37 0.16
N LEU A 30 -14.53 -8.16 1.22
CA LEU A 30 -15.65 -9.08 1.38
C LEU A 30 -17.01 -8.35 1.42
N ARG A 31 -17.11 -7.22 2.14
CA ARG A 31 -18.34 -6.41 2.21
C ARG A 31 -18.71 -5.75 0.88
N ARG A 32 -17.71 -5.39 0.07
CA ARG A 32 -17.89 -4.72 -1.22
C ARG A 32 -17.89 -5.69 -2.41
N ASN A 33 -17.84 -7.00 -2.13
CA ASN A 33 -17.74 -8.07 -3.12
C ASN A 33 -16.58 -7.86 -4.12
N LEU A 34 -15.46 -7.31 -3.63
CA LEU A 34 -14.23 -7.12 -4.41
C LEU A 34 -13.46 -8.44 -4.41
N MET A 35 -13.91 -9.37 -5.25
CA MET A 35 -13.38 -10.73 -5.34
C MET A 35 -12.70 -10.94 -6.69
N ASP A 36 -11.47 -11.43 -6.66
CA ASP A 36 -10.76 -11.89 -7.85
C ASP A 36 -11.11 -13.35 -8.12
N GLN A 37 -11.73 -13.61 -9.26
CA GLN A 37 -12.16 -14.95 -9.66
C GLN A 37 -10.99 -15.77 -10.21
N PRO A 38 -10.98 -17.10 -10.02
CA PRO A 38 -9.99 -17.97 -10.63
C PRO A 38 -10.08 -17.90 -12.16
N GLY A 39 -8.95 -18.11 -12.84
CA GLY A 39 -8.88 -18.09 -14.30
C GLY A 39 -7.50 -18.53 -14.80
N GLU A 40 -7.34 -18.68 -16.11
CA GLU A 40 -6.13 -19.26 -16.74
C GLU A 40 -4.81 -18.53 -16.37
N ARG A 41 -4.89 -17.26 -15.98
CA ARG A 41 -3.73 -16.44 -15.57
C ARG A 41 -3.57 -16.30 -14.06
N ARG A 42 -4.40 -16.96 -13.25
CA ARG A 42 -4.42 -16.85 -11.78
C ARG A 42 -3.88 -18.13 -11.15
N SER A 43 -3.05 -17.99 -10.11
CA SER A 43 -2.50 -19.11 -9.36
C SER A 43 -3.44 -19.66 -8.27
N HIS A 44 -4.55 -18.95 -7.99
CA HIS A 44 -5.55 -19.37 -7.01
C HIS A 44 -6.68 -20.15 -7.69
N GLY A 45 -7.11 -21.24 -7.04
CA GLY A 45 -8.26 -22.06 -7.48
C GLY A 45 -9.58 -21.65 -6.85
N VAL A 46 -9.57 -20.66 -5.95
CA VAL A 46 -10.74 -20.15 -5.22
C VAL A 46 -10.76 -18.64 -5.27
N ALA A 47 -11.95 -18.03 -5.28
CA ALA A 47 -12.08 -16.58 -5.32
C ALA A 47 -11.41 -15.93 -4.09
N THR A 48 -10.53 -14.96 -4.32
CA THR A 48 -9.76 -14.30 -3.25
C THR A 48 -10.08 -12.80 -3.16
N PRO A 49 -10.09 -12.20 -1.95
CA PRO A 49 -10.37 -10.77 -1.80
C PRO A 49 -9.27 -9.91 -2.46
N ARG A 50 -9.67 -8.95 -3.30
CA ARG A 50 -8.78 -7.99 -3.98
C ARG A 50 -8.53 -6.75 -3.11
N GLY A 51 -7.44 -6.02 -3.38
CA GLY A 51 -7.18 -4.71 -2.75
C GLY A 51 -6.37 -4.72 -1.45
N GLY A 52 -5.74 -5.83 -1.07
CA GLY A 52 -4.91 -5.90 0.13
C GLY A 52 -3.74 -4.91 0.18
N GLY A 53 -3.25 -4.46 -0.99
CA GLY A 53 -2.14 -3.52 -1.10
C GLY A 53 -2.37 -2.17 -0.40
N ILE A 54 -3.63 -1.75 -0.22
CA ILE A 54 -3.96 -0.48 0.45
C ILE A 54 -3.47 -0.46 1.92
N ALA A 55 -3.44 -1.62 2.57
CA ALA A 55 -2.95 -1.74 3.95
C ALA A 55 -1.44 -1.45 4.04
N ILE A 56 -0.67 -1.96 3.08
CA ILE A 56 0.78 -1.74 2.99
C ILE A 56 1.05 -0.25 2.72
N VAL A 57 0.33 0.34 1.75
CA VAL A 57 0.47 1.75 1.38
C VAL A 57 0.17 2.66 2.57
N ALA A 58 -0.96 2.45 3.25
CA ALA A 58 -1.33 3.25 4.42
C ALA A 58 -0.28 3.15 5.53
N THR A 59 0.25 1.94 5.78
CA THR A 59 1.31 1.72 6.75
C THR A 59 2.59 2.48 6.36
N LEU A 60 3.01 2.41 5.09
CA LEU A 60 4.19 3.10 4.59
C LEU A 60 4.05 4.62 4.65
N LEU A 61 2.89 5.18 4.31
CA LEU A 61 2.64 6.63 4.40
C LEU A 61 2.73 7.12 5.85
N LEU A 62 2.20 6.35 6.81
CA LEU A 62 2.35 6.64 8.24
C LEU A 62 3.81 6.53 8.70
N ALA A 63 4.54 5.53 8.20
CA ALA A 63 5.97 5.40 8.47
C ALA A 63 6.78 6.56 7.88
N CYS A 64 6.45 7.05 6.68
CA CYS A 64 7.05 8.24 6.09
C CYS A 64 6.79 9.49 6.94
N LEU A 65 5.55 9.66 7.44
CA LEU A 65 5.23 10.76 8.34
C LEU A 65 6.05 10.70 9.63
N ALA A 66 6.14 9.53 10.26
CA ALA A 66 6.96 9.34 11.46
C ALA A 66 8.45 9.61 11.17
N ALA A 67 8.97 9.10 10.05
CA ALA A 67 10.35 9.31 9.62
C ALA A 67 10.66 10.79 9.35
N ALA A 68 9.71 11.55 8.78
CA ALA A 68 9.85 12.97 8.51
C ALA A 68 9.99 13.81 9.80
N LEU A 69 9.33 13.38 10.90
CA LEU A 69 9.46 14.01 12.21
C LEU A 69 10.80 13.71 12.88
N ILE A 70 11.37 12.53 12.63
CA ILE A 70 12.65 12.10 13.21
C ILE A 70 13.84 12.66 12.43
N TRP A 71 13.71 12.76 11.10
CA TRP A 71 14.76 13.20 10.19
C TRP A 71 14.30 14.38 9.32
N PRO A 72 14.35 15.62 9.84
CA PRO A 72 13.94 16.81 9.10
C PRO A 72 14.67 17.00 7.76
N SER A 73 15.93 16.56 7.66
CA SER A 73 16.70 16.61 6.42
C SER A 73 16.16 15.70 5.31
N ALA A 74 15.44 14.63 5.66
CA ALA A 74 14.86 13.67 4.72
C ALA A 74 13.44 14.05 4.25
N VAL A 75 12.81 15.08 4.84
CA VAL A 75 11.41 15.44 4.61
C VAL A 75 11.09 15.59 3.11
N LYS A 76 11.95 16.29 2.36
CA LYS A 76 11.73 16.49 0.91
C LYS A 76 11.70 15.17 0.16
N ALA A 77 12.66 14.28 0.43
CA ALA A 77 12.73 12.96 -0.21
C ALA A 77 11.53 12.08 0.18
N LEU A 78 11.16 12.08 1.46
CA LEU A 78 10.00 11.34 1.96
C LEU A 78 8.67 11.84 1.38
N LEU A 79 8.52 13.15 1.18
CA LEU A 79 7.34 13.73 0.52
C LEU A 79 7.24 13.31 -0.94
N VAL A 80 8.33 13.40 -1.71
CA VAL A 80 8.35 12.96 -3.11
C VAL A 80 8.01 11.47 -3.21
N PHE A 81 8.62 10.64 -2.36
CA PHE A 81 8.30 9.22 -2.28
C PHE A 81 6.82 8.97 -1.92
N ALA A 82 6.29 9.66 -0.91
CA ALA A 82 4.90 9.52 -0.48
C ALA A 82 3.90 9.92 -1.57
N ILE A 83 4.20 10.95 -2.35
CA ILE A 83 3.39 11.37 -3.50
C ILE A 83 3.38 10.28 -4.57
N GLY A 84 4.56 9.80 -5.00
CA GLY A 84 4.66 8.73 -6.01
C GLY A 84 3.96 7.44 -5.56
N LEU A 85 4.19 7.03 -4.30
CA LEU A 85 3.51 5.89 -3.68
C LEU A 85 1.99 6.07 -3.67
N GLY A 86 1.51 7.26 -3.29
CA GLY A 86 0.08 7.59 -3.28
C GLY A 86 -0.55 7.55 -4.67
N MET A 87 0.16 8.03 -5.69
CA MET A 87 -0.30 7.99 -7.09
C MET A 87 -0.44 6.54 -7.59
N VAL A 88 0.59 5.72 -7.40
CA VAL A 88 0.60 4.32 -7.82
C VAL A 88 -0.47 3.52 -7.06
N ALA A 89 -0.59 3.74 -5.75
CA ALA A 89 -1.62 3.10 -4.94
C ALA A 89 -3.04 3.54 -5.37
N GLY A 90 -3.22 4.83 -5.65
CA GLY A 90 -4.50 5.39 -6.07
C GLY A 90 -4.99 4.82 -7.39
N ILE A 91 -4.12 4.76 -8.41
CA ILE A 91 -4.48 4.17 -9.70
C ILE A 91 -4.72 2.66 -9.60
N GLY A 92 -3.95 1.95 -8.77
CA GLY A 92 -4.16 0.53 -8.50
C GLY A 92 -5.49 0.26 -7.78
N TRP A 93 -5.82 1.06 -6.77
CA TRP A 93 -7.09 0.99 -6.07
C TRP A 93 -8.29 1.27 -6.99
N TRP A 94 -8.14 2.25 -7.89
CA TRP A 94 -9.16 2.52 -8.89
C TRP A 94 -9.35 1.34 -9.82
N ASP A 95 -8.26 0.76 -10.36
CA ASP A 95 -8.31 -0.43 -11.23
C ASP A 95 -8.93 -1.65 -10.52
N ASP A 96 -8.73 -1.75 -9.20
CA ASP A 96 -9.33 -2.80 -8.38
C ASP A 96 -10.86 -2.70 -8.30
N HIS A 97 -11.42 -1.50 -8.38
CA HIS A 97 -12.87 -1.25 -8.35
C HIS A 97 -13.48 -1.22 -9.76
N HIS A 98 -12.78 -0.60 -10.69
CA HIS A 98 -13.21 -0.37 -12.06
C HIS A 98 -12.04 -0.63 -13.00
N PRO A 99 -12.10 -1.68 -13.84
CA PRO A 99 -11.01 -1.99 -14.78
C PRO A 99 -10.61 -0.77 -15.60
N LEU A 100 -9.32 -0.42 -15.57
CA LEU A 100 -8.80 0.74 -16.29
C LEU A 100 -8.01 0.32 -17.54
N PRO A 101 -8.03 1.15 -18.61
CA PRO A 101 -7.15 0.96 -19.75
C PRO A 101 -5.67 0.99 -19.33
N ALA A 102 -4.87 0.09 -19.90
CA ALA A 102 -3.44 -0.03 -19.61
C ALA A 102 -2.67 1.29 -19.79
N LEU A 103 -3.04 2.11 -20.77
CA LEU A 103 -2.42 3.42 -21.02
C LEU A 103 -2.55 4.36 -19.82
N ARG A 104 -3.72 4.42 -19.16
CA ARG A 104 -3.91 5.31 -17.99
C ARG A 104 -3.01 4.88 -16.84
N ARG A 105 -2.90 3.57 -16.61
CA ARG A 105 -2.02 3.01 -15.59
C ARG A 105 -0.56 3.35 -15.90
N LEU A 106 -0.13 3.15 -17.15
CA LEU A 106 1.23 3.47 -17.59
C LEU A 106 1.59 4.95 -17.39
N LEU A 107 0.70 5.87 -17.76
CA LEU A 107 0.92 7.30 -17.58
C LEU A 107 1.12 7.67 -16.10
N VAL A 108 0.30 7.12 -15.20
CA VAL A 108 0.48 7.37 -13.76
C VAL A 108 1.81 6.81 -13.26
N HIS A 109 2.20 5.60 -13.67
CA HIS A 109 3.49 5.03 -13.29
C HIS A 109 4.68 5.86 -13.80
N LEU A 110 4.59 6.41 -15.02
CA LEU A 110 5.63 7.28 -15.58
C LEU A 110 5.76 8.60 -14.83
N VAL A 111 4.65 9.21 -14.39
CA VAL A 111 4.70 10.45 -13.60
C VAL A 111 5.19 10.17 -12.16
N ALA A 112 4.92 8.99 -11.63
CA ALA A 112 5.30 8.61 -10.28
C ALA A 112 6.76 8.12 -10.12
N SER A 113 7.47 7.87 -11.24
CA SER A 113 8.85 7.36 -11.28
C SER A 113 9.84 8.48 -11.57
#